data_AF-A0A2Z5ZH36-F1
#
_entry.id   AF-A0A2Z5ZH36-F1
#
_cell.length_a   1.000
_cell.length_b   1.000
_cell.length_c   1.000
_cell.angle_alpha   90.00
_cell.angle_beta   90.00
_cell.angle_gamma   90.00
#
_symmetry.space_group_name_H-M   'P 1'
#
loop_
_entity.id
_entity.type
_entity.pdbx_description
1 polymer ?
#
loop_
_entity_poly.entity_id
_entity_poly.type
_entity_poly.pdbx_seq_one_letter_code
_entity_poly.pdbx_strand_id
1 'polypeptide(L)' 'MIYLKGEDPSAVPPEWWGWLHHMLDAPIAPEERKPWQVPHVPNQTGTAQAYRPAGSAYNLGRKPAAQGDYESWVPEA' A
#
# COMPACT_ATOMS: atom_id res chain seq x y z
N MET A 1 18.58 18.36 8.87
CA MET A 1 17.51 17.34 8.98
C MET A 1 17.91 16.19 8.07
N ILE A 2 18.17 15.00 8.60
CA ILE A 2 18.68 13.85 7.82
C ILE A 2 17.55 13.14 7.04
N TYR A 3 16.29 13.44 7.37
CA TYR A 3 15.10 12.90 6.68
C TYR A 3 14.36 14.01 5.92
N LEU A 4 14.09 13.78 4.63
CA LEU A 4 13.51 14.78 3.73
C LEU A 4 11.97 14.84 3.79
N LYS A 5 11.30 13.87 4.44
CA LYS A 5 9.84 13.67 4.37
C LYS A 5 9.24 13.33 5.74
N GLY A 6 9.60 14.10 6.76
CA GLY A 6 9.12 13.89 8.14
C GLY A 6 9.74 12.67 8.83
N GLU A 7 9.57 12.59 10.14
CA GLU A 7 10.15 11.58 11.03
C GLU A 7 9.36 10.26 11.00
N ASP A 8 8.96 9.78 9.83
CA ASP A 8 8.25 8.51 9.68
C ASP A 8 9.25 7.36 9.37
N PRO A 9 9.36 6.34 10.24
CA PRO A 9 10.28 5.22 10.02
C PRO A 9 10.03 4.43 8.72
N SER A 10 8.79 4.42 8.23
CA SER A 10 8.43 3.78 6.95
C SER A 10 8.88 4.59 5.73
N ALA A 11 9.45 5.79 5.92
CA ALA A 11 10.07 6.52 4.82
C ALA A 11 11.41 5.92 4.37
N VAL A 12 12.02 5.05 5.20
CA VAL A 12 13.24 4.33 4.85
C VAL A 12 12.92 3.28 3.78
N PRO A 13 13.53 3.35 2.59
CA PRO A 13 13.24 2.41 1.54
C PRO A 13 13.87 1.03 1.84
N PRO A 14 13.34 -0.05 1.22
CA PRO A 14 13.72 -1.42 1.56
C PRO A 14 15.21 -1.72 1.32
N GLU A 15 15.84 -1.07 0.35
CA GLU A 15 17.27 -1.22 0.07
C GLU A 15 18.18 -0.80 1.26
N TRP A 16 17.73 0.14 2.08
CA TRP A 16 18.46 0.64 3.25
C TRP A 16 18.00 0.00 4.56
N TRP A 17 16.76 -0.50 4.60
CA TRP A 17 16.12 -0.97 5.83
C TRP A 17 16.89 -2.10 6.50
N GLY A 18 17.33 -3.12 5.73
CA GLY A 18 18.06 -4.27 6.30
C GLY A 18 19.40 -3.91 6.91
N TRP A 19 20.15 -3.00 6.28
CA TRP A 19 21.41 -2.48 6.81
C TRP A 19 21.21 -1.64 8.07
N LEU A 20 20.20 -0.75 8.05
CA LEU A 20 19.86 0.09 9.20
C LEU A 20 19.48 -0.74 10.43
N HIS A 21 18.86 -1.90 10.22
CA HIS A 21 18.44 -2.81 11.28
C HIS A 21 19.46 -3.92 11.59
N HIS A 22 20.70 -3.80 11.10
CA HIS A 22 21.78 -4.79 11.33
C HIS A 22 21.43 -6.21 10.89
N MET A 23 20.52 -6.36 9.92
CA MET A 23 20.18 -7.65 9.32
C MET A 23 21.09 -7.97 8.13
N LEU A 24 21.71 -6.94 7.53
CA LEU A 24 22.65 -7.02 6.42
C LEU A 24 23.87 -6.16 6.72
N ASP A 25 25.05 -6.61 6.28
CA ASP A 25 26.31 -5.86 6.46
C ASP A 25 26.38 -4.59 5.57
N ALA A 26 25.60 -4.56 4.48
CA ALA A 26 25.54 -3.46 3.53
C ALA A 26 24.11 -3.28 2.97
N PRO A 27 23.74 -2.08 2.49
CA PRO A 27 22.48 -1.86 1.78
C PRO A 27 22.43 -2.62 0.44
N ILE A 28 21.21 -2.94 -0.01
CA ILE A 28 20.99 -3.65 -1.28
C ILE A 28 21.27 -2.70 -2.44
N ALA A 29 21.98 -3.19 -3.46
CA ALA A 29 22.35 -2.37 -4.61
C ALA A 29 21.14 -2.13 -5.54
N PRO A 30 20.97 -0.92 -6.12
CA PRO A 30 19.84 -0.61 -7.02
C PRO A 30 19.70 -1.55 -8.21
N GLU A 31 20.80 -2.12 -8.69
CA GLU A 31 20.89 -3.04 -9.82
C GLU A 31 20.22 -4.39 -9.54
N GLU A 32 20.00 -4.73 -8.27
CA GLU A 32 19.34 -5.97 -7.87
C GLU A 32 17.81 -5.94 -8.01
N ARG A 33 17.26 -4.76 -8.32
CA ARG A 33 15.81 -4.54 -8.45
C ARG A 33 15.21 -5.40 -9.56
N LYS A 34 14.15 -6.14 -9.22
CA LYS A 34 13.41 -7.00 -10.15
C LYS A 34 12.30 -6.23 -10.85
N PRO A 35 11.94 -6.58 -12.11
CA PRO A 35 10.99 -5.80 -12.91
C PRO A 35 9.57 -5.74 -12.33
N TRP A 36 9.19 -6.70 -11.47
CA TRP A 36 7.90 -6.73 -10.80
C TRP A 36 7.85 -5.90 -9.50
N GLN A 37 8.98 -5.35 -9.03
CA GLN A 37 9.03 -4.57 -7.80
C GLN A 37 8.51 -3.15 -8.01
N VAL A 38 7.46 -2.80 -7.26
CA VAL A 38 6.89 -1.45 -7.24
C VAL A 38 7.82 -0.45 -6.54
N PRO A 39 7.76 0.86 -6.90
CA PRO A 39 8.49 1.90 -6.18
C PRO A 39 8.10 1.95 -4.70
N HIS A 40 9.07 2.27 -3.84
CA HIS A 40 8.81 2.44 -2.42
C HIS A 40 7.83 3.60 -2.16
N VAL A 41 6.79 3.32 -1.37
CA VAL A 41 5.82 4.30 -0.90
C VAL A 41 5.73 4.16 0.63
N PRO A 42 5.98 5.24 1.40
CA PRO A 42 5.84 5.20 2.85
C PRO A 42 4.41 4.88 3.29
N ASN A 43 4.22 4.50 4.54
CA ASN A 43 2.90 4.24 5.12
C ASN A 43 1.99 5.47 4.98
N GLN A 44 0.79 5.26 4.44
CA GLN A 44 -0.19 6.31 4.18
C GLN A 44 -1.36 6.30 5.17
N THR A 45 -1.26 5.51 6.24
CA THR A 45 -2.26 5.47 7.31
C THR A 45 -2.56 6.88 7.82
N GLY A 46 -3.85 7.18 8.02
CA GLY A 46 -4.28 8.51 8.48
C GLY A 46 -4.28 9.60 7.41
N THR A 47 -3.82 9.33 6.19
CA THR A 47 -3.86 10.28 5.07
C THR A 47 -5.03 10.00 4.13
N ALA A 48 -5.33 10.96 3.24
CA ALA A 48 -6.34 10.77 2.19
C ALA A 48 -6.04 9.57 1.27
N GLN A 49 -4.76 9.27 1.04
CA GLN A 49 -4.29 8.22 0.14
C GLN A 49 -4.27 6.82 0.77
N ALA A 50 -4.64 6.68 2.04
CA ALA A 50 -4.67 5.38 2.73
C ALA A 50 -5.41 4.30 1.93
N TYR A 51 -4.82 3.11 1.87
CA TYR A 51 -5.45 1.93 1.26
C TYR A 51 -6.78 1.63 1.94
N ARG A 52 -7.82 1.36 1.14
CA ARG A 52 -9.15 0.98 1.60
C ARG A 52 -9.57 -0.29 0.89
N PRO A 53 -9.86 -1.38 1.63
CA PRO A 53 -10.24 -2.64 1.00
C PRO A 53 -11.58 -2.52 0.27
N ALA A 54 -11.84 -3.43 -0.66
CA ALA A 54 -13.13 -3.52 -1.34
C ALA A 54 -14.25 -3.73 -0.31
N GLY A 55 -15.36 -3.00 -0.47
CA GLY A 55 -16.49 -3.05 0.47
C GLY A 55 -16.35 -2.18 1.72
N SER A 56 -15.18 -1.56 1.96
CA SER A 56 -15.06 -0.53 3.00
C SER A 56 -15.99 0.65 2.69
N ALA A 57 -16.70 1.15 3.70
CA ALA A 57 -17.57 2.32 3.57
C ALA A 57 -16.82 3.59 3.14
N TYR A 58 -15.52 3.66 3.41
CA TYR A 58 -14.66 4.77 3.02
C TYR A 58 -14.04 4.60 1.62
N ASN A 59 -14.22 3.44 0.99
CA ASN A 59 -13.71 3.21 -0.36
C ASN A 59 -14.58 3.98 -1.37
N LEU A 60 -13.97 4.92 -2.09
CA LEU A 60 -14.63 5.72 -3.13
C LEU A 60 -14.91 4.90 -4.42
N GLY A 61 -14.50 3.63 -4.45
CA GLY A 61 -14.78 2.71 -5.54
C GLY A 61 -16.21 2.18 -5.55
N ARG A 62 -16.56 1.50 -6.65
CA ARG A 62 -17.83 0.79 -6.79
C ARG A 62 -17.98 -0.19 -5.62
N LYS A 63 -19.13 -0.15 -4.92
CA LYS A 63 -19.48 -1.21 -3.97
C LYS A 63 -19.29 -2.55 -4.68
N PRO A 64 -18.59 -3.53 -4.08
CA PRO A 64 -18.52 -4.86 -4.65
C PRO A 64 -19.96 -5.33 -4.90
N ALA A 65 -20.18 -5.95 -6.06
CA ALA A 65 -21.46 -6.59 -6.33
C ALA A 65 -21.78 -7.55 -5.18
N ALA A 66 -23.06 -7.70 -4.85
CA ALA A 66 -23.47 -8.69 -3.87
C ALA A 66 -22.89 -10.04 -4.31
N GLN A 67 -22.11 -10.69 -3.46
CA GLN A 67 -21.49 -11.99 -3.73
C GLN A 67 -22.50 -13.14 -3.65
N GLY A 68 -23.77 -12.84 -3.37
CA GLY A 68 -24.81 -13.85 -3.37
C GLY A 68 -25.19 -14.20 -4.80
N ASP A 69 -25.37 -15.49 -5.08
CA ASP A 69 -25.97 -16.01 -6.32
C ASP A 69 -27.46 -15.63 -6.47
N TYR A 70 -27.94 -14.71 -5.63
CA TYR A 70 -29.32 -14.29 -5.56
C TYR A 70 -29.49 -12.97 -6.31
N GLU A 71 -30.24 -13.03 -7.40
CA GLU A 71 -30.79 -11.86 -8.07
C GLU A 71 -32.16 -11.52 -7.46
N SER A 72 -32.32 -10.26 -7.05
CA SER A 72 -33.60 -9.79 -6.50
C SER A 72 -34.60 -9.56 -7.64
N TRP A 73 -35.84 -10.01 -7.43
CA TRP A 73 -36.92 -9.80 -8.39
C TRP A 73 -37.34 -8.32 -8.42
N VAL A 74 -37.43 -7.73 -9.62
CA VAL A 74 -37.89 -6.36 -9.85
C VAL A 74 -39.19 -6.42 -10.67
N PRO A 75 -40.35 -6.04 -10.11
CA PRO A 75 -41.59 -5.94 -10.88
C PRO A 75 -41.48 -4.86 -11.96
N GLU A 76 -42.11 -5.11 -13.12
CA GLU A 76 -42.25 -4.10 -14.17
C GLU A 76 -42.95 -2.84 -13.61
N ALA A 77 -42.39 -1.67 -13.92
CA ALA A 77 -42.85 -0.35 -13.47
C ALA A 77 -44.04 0.15 -14.32
#